data_AF-A0A6G3WSW8-F1
#
_entry.id   AF-A0A6G3WSW8-F1
#
_cell.length_a   1.000
_cell.length_b   1.000
_cell.length_c   1.000
_cell.angle_alpha   90.00
_cell.angle_beta   90.00
_cell.angle_gamma   90.00
#
_symmetry.space_group_name_H-M   'P 1'
#
loop_
_entity.id
_entity.type
_entity.pdbx_description
1 polymer ?
#
loop_
_entity_poly.entity_id
_entity_poly.type
_entity_poly.pdbx_seq_one_letter_code
_entity_poly.pdbx_strand_id
1 'polypeptide(L)'
;MYGITETTVHVSHLPLDRDLAASGSGSLIGRGIPDLRIHLLDAALRPAPPGVAGEMYVAGDGVAQHYLDRPALTAERFVADPFAGDGTRMYRTGDLARWRDGVLEYLGRADHQVKIR
;
A
#
# COMPACT_ATOMS: atom_id res chain seq x y z
N MET A 1 2.01 12.28 3.20
CA MET A 1 2.55 11.25 2.31
C MET A 1 2.59 9.94 3.08
N TYR A 2 2.43 8.83 2.38
CA TYR A 2 2.60 7.49 2.94
C TYR A 2 3.60 6.71 2.09
N GLY A 3 4.38 5.85 2.73
CA GLY A 3 5.22 4.88 2.08
C GLY A 3 6.06 4.11 3.11
N ILE A 4 6.83 3.18 2.59
CA ILE A 4 7.67 2.25 3.35
C ILE A 4 9.02 2.12 2.66
N THR A 5 10.00 1.54 3.35
CA THR A 5 11.37 1.41 2.84
C THR A 5 11.43 0.62 1.53
N GLU A 6 10.64 -0.45 1.43
CA GLU A 6 10.60 -1.37 0.31
C GLU A 6 9.94 -0.80 -0.95
N THR A 7 9.34 0.39 -0.86
CA THR A 7 8.69 1.08 -1.97
C THR A 7 9.35 2.43 -2.27
N THR A 8 10.64 2.57 -1.95
CA THR A 8 11.41 3.79 -2.21
C THR A 8 10.76 5.04 -1.59
N VAL A 9 10.60 5.01 -0.26
CA VAL A 9 10.18 6.14 0.59
C VAL A 9 8.68 6.48 0.52
N HIS A 10 8.12 6.76 -0.64
CA HIS A 10 6.74 7.24 -0.79
C HIS A 10 5.96 6.49 -1.88
N VAL A 11 4.68 6.25 -1.61
CA VAL A 11 3.74 5.54 -2.48
C VAL A 11 2.53 6.39 -2.80
N SER A 12 2.07 7.18 -1.83
CA SER A 12 0.87 8.01 -2.01
C SER A 12 1.03 9.39 -1.38
N HIS A 13 0.34 10.36 -1.98
CA HIS A 13 0.30 11.73 -1.48
C HIS A 13 -1.14 12.24 -1.36
N LEU A 14 -1.35 13.10 -0.37
CA LEU A 14 -2.53 13.95 -0.22
C LEU A 14 -2.05 15.30 0.33
N PRO A 15 -2.28 16.42 -0.38
CA PRO A 15 -2.08 17.74 0.20
C PRO A 15 -3.04 17.93 1.38
N LEU A 16 -2.51 18.40 2.50
CA LEU A 16 -3.31 18.76 3.67
C LEU A 16 -3.63 20.25 3.62
N ASP A 17 -4.91 20.58 3.76
CA ASP A 17 -5.40 21.93 3.99
C ASP A 17 -6.13 22.03 5.34
N ARG A 18 -6.58 23.23 5.69
CA ARG A 18 -7.24 23.50 6.97
C ARG A 18 -8.58 22.77 7.10
N ASP A 19 -9.34 22.67 6.02
CA ASP A 19 -10.68 22.09 6.02
C ASP A 19 -10.58 20.58 6.19
N LEU A 20 -9.66 19.94 5.47
CA LEU A 20 -9.38 18.52 5.60
C LEU A 20 -8.86 18.19 7.01
N ALA A 21 -7.96 19.00 7.57
CA ALA A 21 -7.48 18.82 8.93
C ALA A 21 -8.59 18.94 9.99
N ALA A 22 -9.53 19.88 9.80
CA ALA A 22 -10.66 20.07 10.71
C ALA A 22 -11.73 18.98 10.61
N SER A 23 -11.84 18.30 9.46
CA SER A 23 -12.90 17.31 9.20
C SER A 23 -12.83 16.03 10.04
N GLY A 24 -11.69 15.71 10.64
CA GLY A 24 -11.49 14.46 11.41
C GLY A 24 -11.63 13.18 10.57
N SER A 25 -11.40 13.25 9.25
CA SER A 25 -11.70 12.22 8.24
C SER A 25 -10.89 10.91 8.29
N GLY A 26 -10.27 10.55 9.42
CA GLY A 26 -9.37 9.41 9.53
C GLY A 26 -7.99 9.66 8.90
N SER A 27 -7.17 8.61 8.77
CA SER A 27 -5.82 8.71 8.21
C SER A 27 -5.85 8.64 6.68
N LEU A 28 -6.24 9.74 6.04
CA LEU A 28 -6.27 9.82 4.58
C LEU A 28 -4.85 9.97 4.03
N ILE A 29 -4.44 8.99 3.24
CA ILE A 29 -3.10 8.92 2.64
C ILE A 29 -3.08 9.20 1.13
N GLY A 30 -4.25 9.49 0.56
CA GLY A 30 -4.36 10.10 -0.77
C GLY A 30 -4.46 9.10 -1.92
N ARG A 31 -3.71 9.36 -2.99
CA ARG A 31 -3.67 8.51 -4.19
C ARG A 31 -2.24 8.13 -4.52
N GLY A 32 -2.08 7.04 -5.29
CA GLY A 32 -0.78 6.59 -5.77
C GLY A 32 -0.05 7.72 -6.51
N ILE A 33 1.25 7.86 -6.22
CA ILE A 33 2.14 8.71 -7.01
C ILE A 33 2.35 8.09 -8.40
N PRO A 34 2.82 8.85 -9.41
CA PRO A 34 3.13 8.30 -10.73
C PRO A 34 4.03 7.06 -10.64
N ASP A 35 3.86 6.16 -11.61
CA ASP A 35 4.66 4.95 -11.79
C ASP A 35 4.53 3.89 -10.67
N LEU A 36 3.69 4.15 -9.66
CA LEU A 36 3.28 3.18 -8.64
C LEU A 36 1.79 2.85 -8.73
N ARG A 37 1.48 1.57 -8.57
CA ARG A 37 0.11 1.03 -8.50
C ARG A 37 -0.16 0.53 -7.09
N ILE A 38 -1.35 0.83 -6.57
CA ILE A 38 -1.81 0.36 -5.26
C ILE A 38 -3.00 -0.57 -5.48
N HIS A 39 -2.88 -1.80 -4.98
CA HIS A 39 -3.95 -2.79 -4.96
C HIS A 39 -4.40 -3.00 -3.52
N LEU A 40 -5.70 -2.95 -3.26
CA LEU A 40 -6.29 -3.39 -2.00
C LEU A 40 -6.92 -4.75 -2.23
N LEU A 41 -6.38 -5.78 -1.58
CA LEU A 41 -6.76 -7.17 -1.83
C LEU A 41 -7.36 -7.81 -0.58
N ASP A 42 -8.33 -8.70 -0.79
CA ASP A 42 -8.84 -9.60 0.24
C ASP A 42 -7.89 -10.79 0.48
N ALA A 43 -8.22 -11.65 1.45
CA ALA A 43 -7.42 -12.83 1.79
C ALA A 43 -7.29 -13.87 0.65
N ALA A 44 -8.12 -13.76 -0.40
CA ALA A 44 -8.07 -14.59 -1.60
C ALA A 44 -7.37 -13.89 -2.77
N LEU A 45 -6.65 -12.78 -2.52
CA LEU A 45 -5.95 -11.95 -3.51
C LEU A 45 -6.87 -11.32 -4.57
N ARG A 46 -8.15 -11.10 -4.24
CA ARG A 46 -9.10 -10.43 -5.12
C ARG A 46 -9.22 -8.96 -4.71
N PRO A 47 -9.46 -8.03 -5.66
CA PRO A 47 -9.70 -6.63 -5.34
C PRO A 47 -10.82 -6.46 -4.30
N ALA A 48 -10.53 -5.75 -3.21
CA ALA A 48 -11.51 -5.39 -2.21
C ALA A 48 -12.53 -4.39 -2.79
N PRO A 49 -13.84 -4.57 -2.52
CA PRO A 49 -14.84 -3.58 -2.92
C PRO A 49 -14.58 -2.20 -2.31
N PRO A 50 -15.05 -1.10 -2.94
CA PRO A 50 -14.98 0.24 -2.35
C PRO A 50 -15.57 0.28 -0.93
N GLY A 51 -14.90 0.98 -0.01
CA GLY A 51 -15.28 1.07 1.40
C GLY A 51 -14.93 -0.14 2.27
N VAL A 52 -14.55 -1.27 1.68
CA VAL A 52 -14.14 -2.48 2.40
C VAL A 52 -12.64 -2.47 2.64
N ALA A 53 -12.22 -2.89 3.84
CA ALA A 53 -10.81 -3.03 4.18
C ALA A 53 -10.15 -4.15 3.36
N GLY A 54 -8.98 -3.86 2.80
CA GLY A 54 -8.10 -4.84 2.16
C GLY A 54 -6.67 -4.61 2.58
N GLU A 55 -5.83 -5.63 2.42
CA GLU A 55 -4.39 -5.49 2.59
C GLU A 55 -3.81 -4.75 1.37
N MET A 56 -2.90 -3.83 1.63
CA MET A 56 -2.26 -3.02 0.61
C MET A 56 -1.09 -3.74 -0.04
N TYR A 57 -1.10 -3.75 -1.36
CA TYR A 57 0.00 -4.21 -2.20
C TYR A 57 0.44 -3.07 -3.12
N VAL A 58 1.75 -2.94 -3.33
CA VAL A 58 2.34 -1.87 -4.14
C VAL A 58 3.15 -2.47 -5.28
N ALA A 59 2.86 -2.09 -6.51
CA ALA A 59 3.59 -2.49 -7.71
C ALA A 59 4.17 -1.27 -8.43
N GLY A 60 5.12 -1.50 -9.34
CA GLY A 60 5.74 -0.45 -10.16
C GLY A 60 7.20 -0.16 -9.80
N ASP A 61 7.75 0.89 -10.41
CA ASP A 61 9.21 1.09 -10.51
C ASP A 61 9.87 1.46 -9.18
N GLY A 62 9.10 1.93 -8.21
CA GLY A 62 9.58 2.22 -6.85
C GLY A 62 9.70 0.99 -5.95
N VAL A 63 9.28 -0.21 -6.39
CA VAL A 63 9.41 -1.44 -5.60
C VAL A 63 10.86 -1.91 -5.56
N ALA A 64 11.39 -2.15 -4.36
CA ALA A 64 12.75 -2.60 -4.15
C ALA A 64 13.03 -3.95 -4.84
N GLN A 65 14.30 -4.23 -5.11
CA GLN A 65 14.68 -5.45 -5.82
C GLN A 65 14.41 -6.71 -4.98
N HIS A 66 14.86 -6.73 -3.72
CA HIS A 66 14.70 -7.82 -2.76
C HIS A 66 15.24 -7.42 -1.38
N TYR A 67 15.11 -8.30 -0.39
CA TYR A 67 15.91 -8.25 0.83
C TYR A 67 17.26 -8.95 0.62
N LEU A 68 18.36 -8.31 1.01
CA LEU A 68 19.71 -8.88 0.88
C LEU A 68 19.84 -10.17 1.71
N ASP A 69 20.35 -11.24 1.10
CA ASP A 69 20.59 -12.56 1.71
C ASP A 69 19.37 -13.19 2.41
N ARG A 70 18.16 -12.79 2.01
CA ARG A 70 16.89 -13.28 2.60
C ARG A 70 15.89 -13.69 1.51
N PRO A 71 16.19 -14.73 0.71
CA PRO A 71 15.36 -15.14 -0.42
C PRO A 71 13.96 -15.61 0.01
N ALA A 72 13.83 -16.31 1.15
CA ALA A 72 12.53 -16.76 1.64
C ALA A 72 11.61 -15.58 2.00
N LEU A 73 12.11 -14.60 2.74
CA LEU A 73 11.36 -13.38 3.07
C LEU A 73 11.06 -12.54 1.83
N THR A 74 12.00 -12.52 0.88
CA THR A 74 11.78 -11.85 -0.42
C THR A 74 10.62 -12.50 -1.16
N ALA A 75 10.57 -13.83 -1.27
CA ALA A 75 9.48 -14.54 -1.94
C ALA A 75 8.14 -14.39 -1.21
N GLU A 76 8.15 -14.24 0.11
CA GLU A 76 6.95 -13.99 0.92
C GLU A 76 6.36 -12.60 0.69
N ARG A 77 7.21 -11.57 0.55
CA ARG A 77 6.77 -10.16 0.48
C ARG A 77 6.70 -9.60 -0.93
N PHE A 78 7.59 -10.00 -1.83
CA PHE A 78 7.64 -9.57 -3.24
C PHE A 78 7.01 -10.65 -4.12
N VAL A 79 5.69 -10.63 -4.21
CA VAL A 79 4.87 -11.65 -4.89
C VAL A 79 4.58 -11.25 -6.34
N ALA A 80 4.13 -12.19 -7.17
CA ALA A 80 3.73 -11.89 -8.55
C ALA A 80 2.55 -10.90 -8.58
N ASP A 81 2.55 -9.97 -9.53
CA ASP A 81 1.42 -9.07 -9.81
C ASP A 81 0.50 -9.71 -10.87
N PRO A 82 -0.67 -10.28 -10.48
CA PRO A 82 -1.58 -10.92 -11.42
C PRO A 82 -2.33 -9.90 -12.30
N PHE A 83 -2.23 -8.59 -12.03
CA PHE A 83 -2.98 -7.54 -12.71
C PHE A 83 -2.22 -6.89 -13.86
N ALA A 84 -0.89 -7.00 -13.87
CA ALA A 84 -0.04 -6.37 -14.89
C ALA A 84 0.14 -7.23 -16.16
N GLY A 85 0.03 -8.56 -16.06
CA GLY A 85 0.13 -9.48 -17.20
C GLY A 85 1.53 -9.56 -17.85
N ASP A 86 2.54 -8.92 -17.26
CA ASP A 86 3.90 -8.74 -17.80
C ASP A 86 4.98 -9.42 -16.95
N GLY A 87 4.58 -10.20 -15.94
CA GLY A 87 5.51 -10.89 -15.03
C GLY A 87 6.14 -9.98 -13.97
N THR A 88 5.65 -8.75 -13.81
CA THR A 88 6.09 -7.87 -12.71
C THR A 88 5.66 -8.38 -11.33
N ARG A 89 6.23 -7.77 -10.29
CA ARG A 89 5.96 -8.11 -8.89
C ARG A 89 5.28 -6.96 -8.18
N MET A 90 4.58 -7.29 -7.10
CA MET A 90 4.05 -6.37 -6.11
C MET A 90 4.60 -6.69 -4.72
N TYR A 91 4.77 -5.66 -3.90
CA TYR A 91 5.19 -5.77 -2.51
C TYR A 91 3.98 -5.77 -1.58
N ARG A 92 3.87 -6.80 -0.72
CA ARG A 92 2.85 -6.97 0.32
C ARG A 92 3.22 -6.16 1.56
N THR A 93 2.51 -5.06 1.82
CA THR A 93 2.95 -4.11 2.84
C THR A 93 2.64 -4.53 4.27
N GLY A 94 1.63 -5.40 4.47
CA GLY A 94 1.09 -5.70 5.79
C GLY A 94 0.20 -4.59 6.36
N ASP A 95 -0.09 -3.55 5.59
CA ASP A 95 -0.97 -2.44 5.99
C ASP A 95 -2.40 -2.67 5.49
N LEU A 96 -3.37 -2.36 6.33
CA LEU A 96 -4.78 -2.37 5.97
C LEU A 96 -5.22 -0.97 5.53
N ALA A 97 -5.99 -0.92 4.45
CA ALA A 97 -6.55 0.31 3.93
C ALA A 97 -7.92 0.08 3.28
N ARG A 98 -8.62 1.16 2.97
CA ARG A 98 -9.84 1.13 2.14
C ARG A 98 -9.91 2.35 1.22
N TRP A 99 -10.66 2.22 0.14
CA TRP A 99 -11.02 3.36 -0.70
C TRP A 99 -12.26 4.06 -0.15
N ARG A 100 -12.17 5.37 0.09
CA ARG A 100 -13.28 6.26 0.44
C ARG A 100 -13.33 7.40 -0.56
N ASP A 101 -14.38 7.45 -1.38
CA ASP A 101 -14.57 8.50 -2.40
C ASP A 101 -13.34 8.70 -3.32
N GLY A 102 -12.65 7.60 -3.64
CA GLY A 102 -11.43 7.62 -4.46
C GLY A 102 -10.19 8.14 -3.74
N VAL A 103 -10.21 8.25 -2.42
CA VAL A 103 -9.07 8.56 -1.55
C VAL A 103 -8.77 7.34 -0.69
N LEU A 104 -7.49 7.02 -0.54
CA LEU A 104 -7.03 5.90 0.26
C LEU A 104 -7.00 6.29 1.74
N GLU A 105 -7.66 5.50 2.58
CA GLU A 105 -7.65 5.65 4.04
C GLU A 105 -6.85 4.50 4.66
N TYR A 106 -5.82 4.83 5.42
CA TYR A 106 -5.01 3.87 6.18
C TYR A 106 -5.74 3.49 7.48
N LEU A 107 -5.82 2.19 7.75
CA LEU A 107 -6.57 1.62 8.88
C LEU A 107 -5.67 0.98 9.94
N GLY A 108 -4.40 0.73 9.63
CA GLY A 108 -3.46 0.10 10.56
C GLY A 108 -2.67 -1.02 9.92
N ARG A 109 -2.16 -1.91 10.78
CA ARG A 109 -1.37 -3.09 10.40
C ARG A 109 -2.23 -4.35 10.53
N ALA A 110 -2.06 -5.26 9.57
CA ALA A 110 -2.59 -6.61 9.65
C ALA A 110 -1.69 -7.53 10.51
N ASP A 111 -0.43 -7.14 10.71
CA ASP A 111 0.57 -7.89 11.44
C ASP A 111 1.00 -7.21 12.76
N HIS A 112 2.02 -7.77 13.41
CA HIS A 112 2.51 -7.30 14.71
C HIS A 112 3.54 -6.17 14.61
N GLN A 113 3.83 -5.63 13.41
CA GLN A 113 4.76 -4.51 13.29
C GLN A 113 4.11 -3.25 13.88
N VAL A 114 4.90 -2.45 14.59
CA VAL A 114 4.46 -1.20 15.19
C VAL A 114 5.35 -0.05 14.73
N LYS A 115 4.74 1.13 14.54
CA LYS A 115 5.47 2.40 14.37
C LYS A 115 5.46 3.11 15.72
N ILE A 116 6.61 3.16 16.40
CA ILE A 116 6.79 3.87 17.67
C ILE A 116 7.70 5.07 17.41
N ARG A 117 7.08 6.26 17.39
CA ARG A 117 7.71 7.59 17.33
C ARG A 117 8.75 7.77 16.22
#